data_AF-A0A6J8AXY0-F1
#
_entry.id   AF-A0A6J8AXY0-F1
#
_cell.length_a   1.000
_cell.length_b   1.000
_cell.length_c   1.000
_cell.angle_alpha   90.00
_cell.angle_beta   90.00
_cell.angle_gamma   90.00
#
_symmetry.space_group_name_H-M   'P 1'
#
loop_
_entity.id
_entity.type
_entity.pdbx_description
1 polymer ?
#
loop_
_entity_poly.entity_id
_entity_poly.type
_entity_poly.pdbx_seq_one_letter_code
_entity_poly.pdbx_strand_id
1 'polypeptide(L)'
;MNPVTGTSMSDLYQRTLDKRSFLEKNGYKYICIRECEFDKEVGSDTDLNKYVKSRTLHYPLEPREAFYGGRTEAFTMYKEATKEESIHYYDVTSLYPFINKAGKIPLGHPMIITANFKSIDEYEGLRGKLMFGLCRTCMEDGVTENCCHDVDSRTLTGTWVSDETKKVVQKGYKIAEIYEVWHFENVSQYDPLIRQGGVFTEYVNTFLKIKQEASGWPDWCKTEEDHQKYIEDYYTKRRHQV
;
A
#
# COMPACT_ATOMS: atom_id res chain seq x y z
N MET A 1 17.92 16.35 25.43
CA MET A 1 16.99 16.73 24.35
C MET A 1 16.21 15.51 23.93
N ASN A 2 14.96 15.67 23.55
CA ASN A 2 14.14 14.60 23.00
C ASN A 2 14.64 14.28 21.57
N PRO A 3 14.97 13.02 21.26
CA PRO A 3 15.57 12.65 19.98
C PRO A 3 14.60 12.72 18.78
N VAL A 4 13.29 12.79 19.03
CA VAL A 4 12.24 12.84 17.99
C VAL A 4 11.86 14.28 17.66
N THR A 5 11.80 15.15 18.67
CA THR A 5 11.27 16.52 18.52
C THR A 5 12.32 17.61 18.66
N GLY A 6 13.56 17.26 19.04
CA GLY A 6 14.65 18.22 19.25
C GLY A 6 14.45 19.17 20.45
N THR A 7 13.34 19.05 21.19
CA THR A 7 13.03 19.93 22.33
C THR A 7 13.76 19.50 23.59
N SER A 8 13.94 20.42 24.55
CA SER A 8 14.48 20.06 25.85
C SER A 8 13.45 19.24 26.66
N MET A 9 13.92 18.48 27.64
CA MET A 9 13.00 17.77 28.56
C MET A 9 12.19 18.75 29.42
N SER A 10 12.75 19.93 29.69
CA SER A 10 12.05 21.02 30.39
C SER A 10 10.84 21.51 29.59
N ASP A 11 10.99 21.67 28.27
CA ASP A 11 9.90 22.14 27.41
C ASP A 11 8.76 21.11 27.32
N LEU A 12 9.08 19.82 27.27
CA LEU A 12 8.09 18.74 27.29
C LEU A 12 7.34 18.67 28.61
N TYR A 13 8.05 18.87 29.71
CA TYR A 13 7.44 18.95 31.03
C TYR A 13 6.50 20.16 31.13
N GLN A 14 6.93 21.32 30.65
CA GLN A 14 6.11 22.52 30.62
C GLN A 14 4.83 22.32 29.81
N ARG A 15 4.92 21.72 28.60
CA ARG A 15 3.74 21.36 27.78
C ARG A 15 2.77 20.44 28.51
N THR A 16 3.29 19.51 29.32
CA THR A 16 2.46 18.61 30.15
C THR A 16 1.70 19.40 31.22
N LEU A 17 2.37 20.35 31.88
CA LEU A 17 1.73 21.24 32.86
C LEU A 17 0.68 22.16 32.21
N ASP A 18 0.98 22.69 31.02
CA ASP A 18 0.05 23.54 30.28
C ASP A 18 -1.23 22.77 29.89
N LYS A 19 -1.07 21.53 29.40
CA LYS A 19 -2.20 20.63 29.09
C LYS A 19 -3.01 20.28 30.34
N ARG A 20 -2.35 20.03 31.47
CA ARG A 20 -3.02 19.82 32.76
C ARG A 20 -3.86 21.04 33.14
N SER A 21 -3.27 22.23 33.15
CA SER A 21 -3.97 23.47 33.53
C SER A 21 -5.17 23.74 32.61
N PHE A 22 -5.02 23.48 31.31
CA PHE A 22 -6.12 23.58 30.36
C PHE A 22 -7.29 22.65 30.71
N LEU A 23 -7.03 21.39 31.02
CA LEU A 23 -8.07 20.42 31.38
C LEU A 23 -8.78 20.79 32.68
N GLU A 24 -8.01 21.15 33.71
CA GLU A 24 -8.56 21.56 35.01
C GLU A 24 -9.42 22.85 34.88
N LYS A 25 -8.97 23.83 34.09
CA LYS A 25 -9.74 25.07 33.81
C LYS A 25 -11.06 24.82 33.10
N ASN A 26 -11.13 23.78 32.27
CA ASN A 26 -12.37 23.37 31.60
C ASN A 26 -13.25 22.44 32.47
N GLY A 27 -12.93 22.29 33.76
CA GLY A 27 -13.73 21.54 34.72
C GLY A 27 -13.52 20.02 34.69
N TYR A 28 -12.51 19.53 33.97
CA TYR A 28 -12.20 18.09 33.94
C TYR A 28 -11.40 17.69 35.18
N LYS A 29 -11.73 16.53 35.76
CA LYS A 29 -10.91 15.89 36.79
C LYS A 29 -9.66 15.28 36.14
N TYR A 30 -8.53 15.97 36.24
CA TYR A 30 -7.25 15.47 35.74
C TYR A 30 -6.65 14.44 36.72
N ILE A 31 -6.32 13.25 36.21
CA ILE A 31 -5.60 12.20 36.94
C ILE A 31 -4.33 11.91 36.14
N CYS A 32 -3.17 12.08 36.77
CA CYS A 32 -1.87 11.74 36.20
C CYS A 32 -1.41 10.42 36.81
N ILE A 33 -1.06 9.47 35.95
CA ILE A 33 -0.48 8.18 36.33
C ILE A 33 0.79 8.01 35.50
N ARG A 34 1.90 7.62 36.13
CA ARG A 34 3.13 7.33 35.37
C ARG A 34 2.99 5.99 34.66
N GLU A 35 3.63 5.85 33.51
CA GLU A 35 3.64 4.60 32.73
C GLU A 35 3.95 3.37 33.60
N CYS A 36 5.03 3.42 34.39
CA CYS A 36 5.43 2.31 35.25
C CYS A 36 4.47 2.02 36.43
N GLU A 37 3.64 2.98 36.82
CA GLU A 37 2.58 2.76 37.82
C GLU A 37 1.37 2.13 37.16
N PHE A 38 0.99 2.62 35.97
CA PHE A 38 -0.08 2.05 35.17
C PHE A 38 0.21 0.59 34.77
N ASP A 39 1.43 0.27 34.33
CA ASP A 39 1.81 -1.10 33.97
C ASP A 39 1.69 -2.06 35.16
N LYS A 40 2.03 -1.59 36.38
CA LYS A 40 1.85 -2.38 37.61
C LYS A 40 0.37 -2.59 37.91
N GLU A 41 -0.44 -1.55 37.81
CA GLU A 41 -1.89 -1.64 38.01
C GLU A 41 -2.52 -2.62 37.02
N VAL A 42 -2.18 -2.52 35.72
CA VAL A 42 -2.63 -3.46 34.66
C VAL A 42 -2.16 -4.89 34.94
N GLY A 43 -0.98 -5.08 35.51
CA GLY A 43 -0.48 -6.39 35.93
C GLY A 43 -1.19 -6.98 37.16
N SER A 44 -1.65 -6.12 38.08
CA SER A 44 -2.29 -6.54 39.33
C SER A 44 -3.80 -6.68 39.28
N ASP A 45 -4.48 -5.81 38.50
CA ASP A 45 -5.93 -5.75 38.42
C ASP A 45 -6.41 -6.56 37.20
N THR A 46 -7.09 -7.67 37.46
CA THR A 46 -7.58 -8.58 36.42
C THR A 46 -8.65 -7.96 35.52
N ASP A 47 -9.46 -7.05 36.04
CA ASP A 47 -10.53 -6.42 35.26
C ASP A 47 -9.99 -5.28 34.41
N LEU A 48 -9.05 -4.49 34.95
CA LEU A 48 -8.28 -3.53 34.17
C LEU A 48 -7.47 -4.23 33.08
N ASN A 49 -6.84 -5.37 33.38
CA ASN A 49 -6.10 -6.15 32.39
C ASN A 49 -7.01 -6.63 31.25
N LYS A 50 -8.19 -7.18 31.59
CA LYS A 50 -9.18 -7.60 30.59
C LYS A 50 -9.69 -6.41 29.78
N TYR A 51 -9.93 -5.27 30.42
CA TYR A 51 -10.38 -4.05 29.75
C TYR A 51 -9.32 -3.49 28.80
N VAL A 52 -8.05 -3.44 29.21
CA VAL A 52 -6.94 -3.00 28.35
C VAL A 52 -6.76 -3.96 27.18
N LYS A 53 -6.85 -5.28 27.40
CA LYS A 53 -6.76 -6.28 26.34
C LYS A 53 -7.95 -6.30 25.39
N SER A 54 -9.14 -5.93 25.86
CA SER A 54 -10.33 -5.85 25.01
C SER A 54 -10.38 -4.57 24.17
N ARG A 55 -9.55 -3.58 24.48
CA ARG A 55 -9.40 -2.35 23.70
C ARG A 55 -8.43 -2.61 22.55
N THR A 56 -8.95 -2.69 21.33
CA THR A 56 -8.13 -2.53 20.14
C THR A 56 -7.72 -1.06 20.03
N LEU A 57 -6.48 -0.74 20.42
CA LEU A 57 -5.93 0.59 20.21
C LEU A 57 -5.54 0.72 18.74
N HIS A 58 -6.33 1.48 17.99
CA HIS A 58 -5.99 1.87 16.63
C HIS A 58 -5.07 3.09 16.70
N TYR A 59 -3.80 2.88 16.39
CA TYR A 59 -2.84 3.97 16.21
C TYR A 59 -3.12 4.69 14.89
N PRO A 60 -2.71 5.96 14.76
CA PRO A 60 -2.76 6.65 13.49
C PRO A 60 -2.11 5.81 12.39
N LEU A 61 -2.70 5.87 11.20
CA LEU A 61 -2.19 5.16 10.03
C LEU A 61 -0.73 5.54 9.75
N GLU A 62 0.15 4.53 9.66
CA GLU A 62 1.56 4.70 9.32
C GLU A 62 1.81 4.34 7.84
N PRO A 63 2.01 5.33 6.93
CA PRO A 63 2.07 5.06 5.49
C PRO A 63 3.20 4.12 5.06
N ARG A 64 4.27 4.04 5.87
CA ARG A 64 5.45 3.20 5.61
C ARG A 64 5.17 1.72 5.82
N GLU A 65 4.24 1.34 6.69
CA GLU A 65 3.84 -0.07 6.87
C GLU A 65 3.37 -0.70 5.58
N ALA A 66 3.08 0.16 4.62
CA ALA A 66 2.40 -0.20 3.43
C ALA A 66 3.29 0.01 2.19
N PHE A 67 4.55 0.39 2.43
CA PHE A 67 5.61 0.50 1.46
C PHE A 67 6.33 -0.84 1.24
N TYR A 68 5.91 -1.57 0.21
CA TYR A 68 6.50 -2.86 -0.15
C TYR A 68 7.14 -2.83 -1.55
N GLY A 69 8.08 -3.75 -1.76
CA GLY A 69 8.74 -3.99 -3.05
C GLY A 69 7.94 -4.94 -3.96
N GLY A 70 8.67 -5.66 -4.83
CA GLY A 70 8.07 -6.60 -5.77
C GLY A 70 7.33 -7.76 -5.09
N ARG A 71 6.42 -8.39 -5.84
CA ARG A 71 5.73 -9.61 -5.39
C ARG A 71 6.50 -10.83 -5.90
N THR A 72 6.78 -11.76 -4.98
CA THR A 72 7.34 -13.08 -5.28
C THR A 72 6.49 -14.09 -4.53
N GLU A 73 5.79 -14.95 -5.28
CA GLU A 73 4.98 -16.05 -4.75
C GLU A 73 5.34 -17.31 -5.53
N ALA A 74 5.65 -18.39 -4.80
CA ALA A 74 5.95 -19.70 -5.38
C ALA A 74 4.78 -20.65 -5.07
N PHE A 75 4.00 -21.01 -6.08
CA PHE A 75 2.92 -21.98 -5.94
C PHE A 75 3.41 -23.43 -6.07
N THR A 76 4.50 -23.63 -6.84
CA THR A 76 5.12 -24.93 -7.09
C THR A 76 6.62 -24.77 -7.04
N MET A 77 7.29 -25.50 -6.15
CA MET A 77 8.76 -25.41 -5.99
C MET A 77 9.52 -25.97 -7.20
N TYR A 78 8.95 -26.97 -7.88
CA TYR A 78 9.54 -27.59 -9.07
C TYR A 78 8.44 -28.18 -9.96
N LYS A 79 8.49 -27.86 -11.27
CA LYS A 79 7.60 -28.45 -12.28
C LYS A 79 8.42 -28.73 -13.53
N GLU A 80 8.38 -29.97 -13.98
CA GLU A 80 8.90 -30.38 -15.27
C GLU A 80 7.72 -30.48 -16.27
N ALA A 81 7.95 -30.05 -17.50
CA ALA A 81 6.93 -30.16 -18.55
C ALA A 81 6.83 -31.62 -19.02
N THR A 82 5.60 -32.13 -19.11
CA THR A 82 5.35 -33.45 -19.73
C THR A 82 5.41 -33.36 -21.25
N LYS A 83 5.23 -34.48 -21.96
CA LYS A 83 5.22 -34.48 -23.44
C LYS A 83 4.02 -33.72 -24.03
N GLU A 84 2.94 -33.57 -23.28
CA GLU A 84 1.73 -32.85 -23.71
C GLU A 84 1.65 -31.41 -23.16
N GLU A 85 2.58 -30.98 -22.30
CA GLU A 85 2.57 -29.67 -21.66
C GLU A 85 3.74 -28.79 -22.11
N SER A 86 3.52 -27.47 -22.15
CA SER A 86 4.57 -26.45 -22.31
C SER A 86 4.54 -25.47 -21.15
N ILE A 87 5.73 -25.04 -20.71
CA ILE A 87 5.87 -24.01 -19.68
C ILE A 87 6.22 -22.69 -20.38
N HIS A 88 5.39 -21.67 -20.17
CA HIS A 88 5.59 -20.33 -20.72
C HIS A 88 6.10 -19.39 -19.64
N TYR A 89 7.12 -18.59 -19.97
CA TYR A 89 7.63 -17.51 -19.12
C TYR A 89 7.16 -16.16 -19.66
N TYR A 90 6.59 -15.35 -18.79
CA TYR A 90 6.14 -13.99 -19.11
C TYR A 90 6.91 -13.00 -18.23
N ASP A 91 7.54 -12.02 -18.87
CA ASP A 91 8.24 -10.93 -18.21
C ASP A 91 7.64 -9.59 -18.61
N VAL A 92 7.40 -8.73 -17.63
CA VAL A 92 6.96 -7.36 -17.88
C VAL A 92 8.18 -6.46 -17.96
N THR A 93 8.59 -6.15 -19.18
CA THR A 93 9.73 -5.27 -19.43
C THR A 93 9.47 -3.88 -18.86
N SER A 94 10.29 -3.47 -17.88
CA SER A 94 10.22 -2.13 -17.26
C SER A 94 8.89 -1.83 -16.55
N LEU A 95 8.39 -2.80 -15.76
CA LEU A 95 7.18 -2.66 -14.95
C LEU A 95 7.10 -1.35 -14.15
N TYR A 96 8.09 -1.04 -13.31
CA TYR A 96 8.06 0.18 -12.47
C TYR A 96 8.04 1.48 -13.29
N PRO A 97 8.93 1.68 -14.29
CA PRO A 97 8.81 2.83 -15.19
C PRO A 97 7.45 2.95 -15.88
N PHE A 98 6.87 1.82 -16.32
CA PHE A 98 5.55 1.81 -16.92
C PHE A 98 4.47 2.30 -15.95
N ILE A 99 4.44 1.77 -14.72
CA ILE A 99 3.50 2.20 -13.68
C ILE A 99 3.72 3.66 -13.27
N ASN A 100 4.96 4.13 -13.16
CA ASN A 100 5.23 5.55 -12.85
C ASN A 100 4.71 6.49 -13.94
N LYS A 101 4.69 6.04 -15.19
CA LYS A 101 4.13 6.81 -16.30
C LYS A 101 2.60 6.70 -16.35
N ALA A 102 2.05 5.50 -16.43
CA ALA A 102 0.63 5.27 -16.71
C ALA A 102 -0.27 5.25 -15.46
N GLY A 103 0.31 4.95 -14.30
CA GLY A 103 -0.40 4.86 -13.03
C GLY A 103 -0.79 6.22 -12.48
N LYS A 104 -1.75 6.18 -11.55
CA LYS A 104 -2.16 7.33 -10.74
C LYS A 104 -1.10 7.64 -9.69
N ILE A 105 -0.66 8.89 -9.64
CA ILE A 105 0.29 9.39 -8.65
C ILE A 105 -0.42 10.42 -7.76
N PRO A 106 -0.57 10.14 -6.44
CA PRO A 106 -1.15 11.11 -5.52
C PRO A 106 -0.23 12.32 -5.33
N LEU A 107 -0.81 13.51 -5.28
CA LEU A 107 -0.10 14.79 -5.14
C LEU A 107 -0.52 15.55 -3.90
N GLY A 108 0.44 16.25 -3.29
CA GLY A 108 0.19 17.11 -2.14
C GLY A 108 0.02 16.34 -0.82
N HIS A 109 -0.70 16.96 0.12
CA HIS A 109 -0.98 16.38 1.42
C HIS A 109 -2.32 15.63 1.42
N PRO A 110 -2.40 14.46 2.09
CA PRO A 110 -3.63 13.72 2.21
C PRO A 110 -4.60 14.40 3.19
N MET A 111 -5.89 14.23 2.94
CA MET A 111 -6.95 14.42 3.91
C MET A 111 -7.08 13.16 4.76
N ILE A 112 -6.98 13.32 6.09
CA ILE A 112 -7.15 12.22 7.04
C ILE A 112 -8.64 12.11 7.40
N ILE A 113 -9.24 10.96 7.09
CA ILE A 113 -10.65 10.66 7.34
C ILE A 113 -10.72 9.51 8.35
N THR A 114 -11.39 9.74 9.48
CA THR A 114 -11.52 8.75 10.58
C THR A 114 -12.97 8.37 10.89
N ALA A 115 -13.94 8.95 10.18
CA ALA A 115 -15.37 8.67 10.36
C ALA A 115 -16.17 8.99 9.08
N ASN A 116 -17.40 8.47 9.02
CA ASN A 116 -18.34 8.67 7.89
C ASN A 116 -17.75 8.23 6.55
N PHE A 117 -17.19 7.02 6.52
CA PHE A 117 -16.56 6.47 5.33
C PHE A 117 -17.57 6.30 4.19
N LYS A 118 -17.08 6.58 2.98
CA LYS A 118 -17.80 6.47 1.72
C LYS A 118 -17.49 5.15 1.04
N SER A 119 -18.00 4.94 -0.18
CA SER A 119 -17.61 3.77 -0.97
C SER A 119 -16.09 3.77 -1.21
N ILE A 120 -15.48 2.58 -1.21
CA ILE A 120 -14.05 2.44 -1.45
C ILE A 120 -13.62 2.98 -2.82
N ASP A 121 -14.55 2.99 -3.78
CA ASP A 121 -14.33 3.52 -5.14
C ASP A 121 -14.06 5.03 -5.14
N GLU A 122 -14.52 5.75 -4.11
CA GLU A 122 -14.38 7.21 -3.97
C GLU A 122 -13.03 7.63 -3.38
N TYR A 123 -12.21 6.67 -2.94
CA TYR A 123 -10.93 6.97 -2.31
C TYR A 123 -9.75 6.72 -3.25
N GLU A 124 -8.80 7.65 -3.22
CA GLU A 124 -7.50 7.59 -3.88
C GLU A 124 -6.42 7.81 -2.82
N GLY A 125 -5.42 6.91 -2.70
CA GLY A 125 -4.39 7.01 -1.65
C GLY A 125 -3.75 5.69 -1.17
N LEU A 126 -2.80 5.83 -0.24
CA LEU A 126 -1.86 4.82 0.31
C LEU A 126 -2.45 4.05 1.50
N ARG A 127 -2.02 2.81 1.83
CA ARG A 127 -1.24 1.78 1.11
C ARG A 127 -1.41 0.43 1.85
N GLY A 128 -1.04 -0.70 1.21
CA GLY A 128 -0.76 -2.04 1.77
C GLY A 128 -0.33 -3.02 0.69
N LYS A 129 -0.11 -4.27 1.09
CA LYS A 129 0.06 -5.42 0.19
C LYS A 129 -1.03 -6.44 0.49
N LEU A 130 -1.77 -6.85 -0.53
CA LEU A 130 -2.62 -8.02 -0.48
C LEU A 130 -1.78 -9.29 -0.67
N MET A 131 -1.75 -10.14 0.36
CA MET A 131 -1.55 -11.58 0.17
C MET A 131 -2.90 -12.17 -0.26
N PHE A 132 -2.95 -12.99 -1.32
CA PHE A 132 -4.18 -13.68 -1.72
C PHE A 132 -4.51 -14.88 -0.81
N GLY A 133 -4.39 -14.69 0.51
CA GLY A 133 -4.88 -15.65 1.48
C GLY A 133 -6.39 -15.55 1.60
N LEU A 134 -7.08 -16.68 1.57
CA LEU A 134 -8.52 -16.76 1.82
C LEU A 134 -8.87 -16.69 3.32
N CYS A 135 -7.84 -16.77 4.18
CA CYS A 135 -7.92 -16.77 5.64
C CYS A 135 -6.57 -16.36 6.25
N ARG A 136 -6.59 -15.42 7.20
CA ARG A 136 -5.40 -15.02 7.98
C ARG A 136 -4.76 -16.20 8.70
N THR A 137 -5.53 -16.94 9.51
CA THR A 137 -5.03 -18.07 10.30
C THR A 137 -4.40 -19.16 9.42
N CYS A 138 -5.02 -19.51 8.28
CA CYS A 138 -4.41 -20.48 7.37
C CYS A 138 -3.06 -20.02 6.81
N MET A 139 -2.86 -18.71 6.58
CA MET A 139 -1.57 -18.19 6.15
C MET A 139 -0.52 -18.23 7.27
N GLU A 140 -0.93 -17.88 8.49
CA GLU A 140 -0.05 -17.90 9.67
C GLU A 140 0.40 -19.33 10.00
N ASP A 141 -0.53 -20.28 9.91
CA ASP A 141 -0.31 -21.69 10.29
C ASP A 141 0.17 -22.57 9.12
N GLY A 142 0.23 -22.04 7.89
CA GLY A 142 0.62 -22.79 6.70
C GLY A 142 -0.36 -23.91 6.31
N VAL A 143 -1.65 -23.75 6.64
CA VAL A 143 -2.69 -24.74 6.34
C VAL A 143 -3.00 -24.75 4.85
N THR A 144 -2.83 -25.92 4.22
CA THR A 144 -3.10 -26.15 2.79
C THR A 144 -4.43 -26.85 2.54
N GLU A 145 -5.11 -27.30 3.59
CA GLU A 145 -6.42 -27.95 3.53
C GLU A 145 -7.58 -26.95 3.47
N ASN A 146 -8.80 -27.46 3.30
CA ASN A 146 -10.01 -26.63 3.28
C ASN A 146 -10.18 -25.87 4.61
N CYS A 147 -10.21 -24.54 4.53
CA CYS A 147 -10.36 -23.68 5.69
C CYS A 147 -11.71 -23.87 6.39
N CYS A 148 -11.67 -24.13 7.70
CA CYS A 148 -12.84 -24.22 8.59
C CYS A 148 -12.96 -23.04 9.57
N HIS A 149 -12.09 -22.03 9.46
CA HIS A 149 -12.06 -20.87 10.34
C HIS A 149 -13.30 -19.98 10.17
N ASP A 150 -13.71 -19.35 11.26
CA ASP A 150 -14.80 -18.38 11.30
C ASP A 150 -14.39 -17.04 10.65
N VAL A 151 -15.36 -16.14 10.48
CA VAL A 151 -15.14 -14.87 9.78
C VAL A 151 -14.05 -14.03 10.47
N ASP A 152 -14.05 -14.00 11.80
CA ASP A 152 -13.10 -13.21 12.58
C ASP A 152 -11.66 -13.74 12.44
N SER A 153 -11.47 -15.06 12.52
CA SER A 153 -10.17 -15.68 12.31
C SER A 153 -9.70 -15.57 10.85
N ARG A 154 -10.63 -15.46 9.90
CA ARG A 154 -10.31 -15.24 8.48
C ARG A 154 -9.96 -13.79 8.16
N THR A 155 -10.42 -12.84 8.96
CA THR A 155 -10.30 -11.40 8.68
C THR A 155 -8.84 -10.96 8.71
N LEU A 156 -8.49 -10.15 7.72
CA LEU A 156 -7.19 -9.52 7.60
C LEU A 156 -7.30 -8.09 8.13
N THR A 157 -6.38 -7.72 9.03
CA THR A 157 -6.24 -6.35 9.51
C THR A 157 -4.89 -5.83 9.10
N GLY A 158 -4.87 -4.61 8.57
CA GLY A 158 -3.69 -3.98 8.02
C GLY A 158 -4.06 -2.70 7.29
N THR A 159 -3.06 -2.08 6.71
CA THR A 159 -3.21 -0.87 5.90
C THR A 159 -3.21 -1.33 4.44
N TRP A 160 -4.13 -0.85 3.56
CA TRP A 160 -4.14 -1.13 2.09
C TRP A 160 -4.23 0.08 1.16
N VAL A 161 -3.64 -0.02 -0.06
CA VAL A 161 -3.79 1.01 -1.11
C VAL A 161 -5.21 0.92 -1.58
N SER A 162 -5.86 2.06 -1.78
CA SER A 162 -7.19 2.14 -2.40
C SER A 162 -7.34 1.20 -3.62
N ASP A 163 -6.40 1.18 -4.56
CA ASP A 163 -6.44 0.28 -5.73
C ASP A 163 -6.39 -1.21 -5.38
N GLU A 164 -5.64 -1.60 -4.35
CA GLU A 164 -5.64 -2.99 -3.88
C GLU A 164 -6.97 -3.34 -3.20
N THR A 165 -7.51 -2.42 -2.39
CA THR A 165 -8.79 -2.61 -1.71
C THR A 165 -9.94 -2.72 -2.73
N LYS A 166 -9.93 -1.87 -3.76
CA LYS A 166 -10.85 -1.98 -4.91
C LYS A 166 -10.70 -3.34 -5.59
N LYS A 167 -9.46 -3.81 -5.77
CA LYS A 167 -9.21 -5.12 -6.39
C LYS A 167 -9.69 -6.30 -5.57
N VAL A 168 -9.55 -6.29 -4.24
CA VAL A 168 -10.06 -7.40 -3.40
C VAL A 168 -11.57 -7.46 -3.39
N VAL A 169 -12.24 -6.31 -3.36
CA VAL A 169 -13.70 -6.23 -3.44
C VAL A 169 -14.18 -6.81 -4.77
N GLN A 170 -13.52 -6.47 -5.89
CA GLN A 170 -13.78 -7.10 -7.18
C GLN A 170 -13.54 -8.63 -7.20
N LYS A 171 -12.63 -9.12 -6.35
CA LYS A 171 -12.34 -10.56 -6.20
C LYS A 171 -13.26 -11.25 -5.18
N GLY A 172 -14.26 -10.55 -4.64
CA GLY A 172 -15.28 -11.11 -3.76
C GLY A 172 -15.01 -11.00 -2.26
N TYR A 173 -13.91 -10.34 -1.85
CA TYR A 173 -13.68 -10.02 -0.44
C TYR A 173 -14.66 -8.95 0.04
N LYS A 174 -14.95 -8.96 1.34
CA LYS A 174 -15.81 -7.96 2.00
C LYS A 174 -14.96 -7.13 2.95
N ILE A 175 -15.18 -5.82 2.95
CA ILE A 175 -14.59 -4.91 3.93
C ILE A 175 -15.38 -5.09 5.23
N ALA A 176 -14.71 -5.56 6.29
CA ALA A 176 -15.32 -5.71 7.60
C ALA A 176 -15.42 -4.36 8.33
N GLU A 177 -14.31 -3.60 8.35
CA GLU A 177 -14.20 -2.33 9.04
C GLU A 177 -13.13 -1.44 8.39
N ILE A 178 -13.31 -0.12 8.49
CA ILE A 178 -12.35 0.90 8.06
C ILE A 178 -12.06 1.78 9.28
N TYR A 179 -10.78 1.96 9.60
CA TYR A 179 -10.35 2.75 10.76
C TYR A 179 -9.92 4.16 10.37
N GLU A 180 -9.15 4.30 9.29
CA GLU A 180 -8.60 5.57 8.84
C GLU A 180 -8.32 5.52 7.33
N VAL A 181 -8.57 6.62 6.63
CA VAL A 181 -8.28 6.77 5.19
C VAL A 181 -7.48 8.04 4.95
N TRP A 182 -6.36 7.91 4.23
CA TRP A 182 -5.56 9.03 3.74
C TRP A 182 -5.91 9.29 2.28
N HIS A 183 -6.86 10.19 2.06
CA HIS A 183 -7.35 10.50 0.72
C HIS A 183 -6.57 11.66 0.09
N PHE A 184 -6.07 11.46 -1.12
CA PHE A 184 -5.47 12.50 -1.94
C PHE A 184 -6.50 13.02 -2.93
N GLU A 185 -6.91 14.27 -2.74
CA GLU A 185 -7.85 14.95 -3.64
C GLU A 185 -7.26 15.13 -5.05
N ASN A 186 -5.96 15.40 -5.12
CA ASN A 186 -5.26 15.63 -6.37
C ASN A 186 -4.44 14.40 -6.76
N VAL A 187 -4.73 13.87 -7.94
CA VAL A 187 -4.02 12.74 -8.54
C VAL A 187 -3.58 13.14 -9.94
N SER A 188 -2.33 12.85 -10.29
CA SER A 188 -1.83 13.00 -11.65
C SER A 188 -1.73 11.63 -12.33
N GLN A 189 -2.24 11.55 -13.55
CA GLN A 189 -2.19 10.34 -14.37
C GLN A 189 -1.89 10.73 -15.82
N TYR A 190 -1.15 9.87 -16.51
CA TYR A 190 -0.94 10.00 -17.96
C TYR A 190 -2.19 9.57 -18.72
N ASP A 191 -2.65 10.43 -19.63
CA ASP A 191 -3.71 10.11 -20.58
C ASP A 191 -3.08 9.55 -21.87
N PRO A 192 -3.32 8.26 -22.20
CA PRO A 192 -2.76 7.62 -23.39
C PRO A 192 -3.41 8.09 -24.71
N LEU A 193 -4.65 8.62 -24.67
CA LEU A 193 -5.38 9.07 -25.86
C LEU A 193 -4.80 10.39 -26.38
N ILE A 194 -4.64 11.37 -25.50
CA ILE A 194 -4.05 12.68 -25.86
C ILE A 194 -2.54 12.74 -25.63
N ARG A 195 -1.96 11.71 -25.00
CA ARG A 195 -0.52 11.57 -24.70
C ARG A 195 0.04 12.68 -23.82
N GLN A 196 -0.72 13.12 -22.83
CA GLN A 196 -0.33 14.19 -21.90
C GLN A 196 -0.60 13.81 -20.44
N GLY A 197 -0.09 14.61 -19.51
CA GLY A 197 -0.24 14.36 -18.07
C GLY A 197 0.77 13.34 -17.54
N GLY A 198 0.61 12.98 -16.26
CA GLY A 198 1.53 12.09 -15.53
C GLY A 198 2.86 12.78 -15.17
N VAL A 199 3.19 12.80 -13.88
CA VAL A 199 4.39 13.50 -13.36
C VAL A 199 5.69 12.95 -13.94
N PHE A 200 5.76 11.64 -14.19
CA PHE A 200 6.98 10.98 -14.67
C PHE A 200 7.01 10.75 -16.17
N THR A 201 6.01 11.23 -16.92
CA THR A 201 5.87 10.93 -18.36
C THR A 201 7.09 11.34 -19.17
N GLU A 202 7.54 12.59 -19.04
CA GLU A 202 8.68 13.10 -19.81
C GLU A 202 10.00 12.42 -19.41
N TYR A 203 10.19 12.18 -18.11
CA TYR A 203 11.34 11.43 -17.61
C TYR A 203 11.39 10.02 -18.21
N VAL A 204 10.29 9.27 -18.11
CA VAL A 204 10.22 7.89 -18.62
C VAL A 204 10.37 7.86 -20.14
N ASN A 205 9.76 8.80 -20.87
CA ASN A 205 9.91 8.90 -22.33
C ASN A 205 11.38 9.11 -22.73
N THR A 206 12.06 10.04 -22.04
CA THR A 206 13.47 10.37 -22.31
C THR A 206 14.37 9.16 -22.13
N PHE A 207 14.29 8.48 -20.97
CA PHE A 207 15.17 7.34 -20.69
C PHE A 207 14.80 6.08 -21.49
N LEU A 208 13.52 5.86 -21.80
CA LEU A 208 13.12 4.77 -22.68
C LEU A 208 13.63 4.98 -24.12
N LYS A 209 13.64 6.23 -24.61
CA LYS A 209 14.23 6.56 -25.91
C LYS A 209 15.73 6.25 -25.93
N ILE A 210 16.47 6.73 -24.93
CA ILE A 210 17.92 6.45 -24.81
C ILE A 210 18.19 4.95 -24.76
N LYS A 211 17.43 4.20 -23.95
CA LYS A 211 17.56 2.74 -23.86
C LYS A 211 17.34 2.06 -25.22
N GLN A 212 16.34 2.51 -25.96
CA GLN A 212 15.99 1.95 -27.26
C GLN A 212 17.07 2.23 -28.31
N GLU A 213 17.57 3.46 -28.35
CA GLU A 213 18.63 3.88 -29.29
C GLU A 213 19.97 3.19 -28.99
N ALA A 214 20.28 2.95 -27.71
CA ALA A 214 21.49 2.25 -27.30
C ALA A 214 21.47 0.73 -27.56
N SER A 215 20.28 0.13 -27.69
CA SER A 215 20.12 -1.31 -27.93
C SER A 215 20.40 -1.70 -29.39
N GLY A 216 20.49 -0.72 -30.28
CA GLY A 216 20.66 -0.95 -31.72
C GLY A 216 19.42 -1.56 -32.37
N TRP A 217 19.58 -1.93 -33.64
CA TRP A 217 18.53 -2.56 -34.42
C TRP A 217 18.50 -4.08 -34.20
N PRO A 218 17.31 -4.72 -34.20
CA PRO A 218 17.23 -6.18 -34.18
C PRO A 218 17.90 -6.82 -35.40
N ASP A 219 18.34 -8.08 -35.29
CA ASP A 219 19.07 -8.80 -36.36
C ASP A 219 18.33 -8.90 -37.70
N TRP A 220 16.99 -8.86 -37.66
CA TRP A 220 16.14 -8.92 -38.86
C TRP A 220 16.05 -7.57 -39.58
N CYS A 221 16.45 -6.48 -38.92
CA CYS A 221 16.27 -5.12 -39.39
C CYS A 221 17.48 -4.69 -40.24
N LYS A 222 17.42 -4.91 -41.56
CA LYS A 222 18.57 -4.71 -42.46
C LYS A 222 18.34 -3.65 -43.53
N THR A 223 17.08 -3.43 -43.87
CA THR A 223 16.65 -2.47 -44.90
C THR A 223 15.90 -1.31 -44.25
N GLU A 224 15.71 -0.23 -44.99
CA GLU A 224 14.96 0.93 -44.49
C GLU A 224 13.48 0.59 -44.27
N GLU A 225 12.93 -0.32 -45.09
CA GLU A 225 11.60 -0.86 -44.90
C GLU A 225 11.48 -1.66 -43.58
N ASP A 226 12.52 -2.40 -43.22
CA ASP A 226 12.56 -3.09 -41.92
C ASP A 226 12.63 -2.10 -40.75
N HIS A 227 13.42 -1.02 -40.88
CA HIS A 227 13.49 0.05 -39.88
C HIS A 227 12.12 0.67 -39.65
N GLN A 228 11.41 1.01 -40.72
CA GLN A 228 10.08 1.60 -40.64
C GLN A 228 9.08 0.64 -39.99
N LYS A 229 9.11 -0.64 -40.40
CA LYS A 229 8.28 -1.69 -39.80
C LYS A 229 8.57 -1.87 -38.30
N TYR A 230 9.84 -1.85 -37.89
CA TYR A 230 10.21 -1.95 -36.48
C TYR A 230 9.63 -0.79 -35.67
N ILE A 231 9.71 0.43 -36.20
CA ILE A 231 9.17 1.64 -35.55
C ILE A 231 7.64 1.52 -35.40
N GLU A 232 6.94 1.08 -36.45
CA GLU A 232 5.49 0.87 -36.42
C GLU A 232 5.07 -0.21 -35.41
N ASP A 233 5.76 -1.35 -35.41
CA ASP A 233 5.54 -2.44 -34.45
C ASP A 233 5.79 -1.99 -33.02
N TYR A 234 6.84 -1.18 -32.80
CA TYR A 234 7.18 -0.63 -31.49
C TYR A 234 6.07 0.27 -30.95
N TYR A 235 5.54 1.18 -31.79
CA TYR A 235 4.43 2.04 -31.41
C TYR A 235 3.12 1.26 -31.24
N THR A 236 2.90 0.19 -32.00
CA THR A 236 1.70 -0.64 -31.90
C THR A 236 1.70 -1.49 -30.62
N LYS A 237 2.83 -2.12 -30.28
CA LYS A 237 3.01 -2.86 -29.02
C LYS A 237 2.82 -1.97 -27.79
N ARG A 238 3.28 -0.72 -27.85
CA ARG A 238 3.03 0.27 -26.80
C ARG A 238 1.54 0.64 -26.62
N ARG A 239 0.70 0.50 -27.66
CA ARG A 239 -0.75 0.75 -27.55
C ARG A 239 -1.53 -0.39 -26.91
N HIS A 240 -1.05 -1.63 -27.01
CA HIS A 240 -1.76 -2.83 -26.51
C HIS A 240 -1.43 -3.16 -25.04
N GLN A 241 -0.49 -2.43 -24.43
CA GLN A 241 -0.19 -2.51 -22.99
C GLN A 241 -0.97 -1.49 -22.16
N VAL A 242 -1.94 -0.79 -22.76
CA VAL A 242 -2.79 0.23 -22.13
C VAL A 242 -4.17 -0.33 -21.84
#